data_AF-A0A945I6F1-F1
#
_entry.id   AF-A0A945I6F1-F1
#
_cell.length_a   1.000
_cell.length_b   1.000
_cell.length_c   1.000
_cell.angle_alpha   90.00
_cell.angle_beta   90.00
_cell.angle_gamma   90.00
#
_symmetry.space_group_name_H-M   'P 1'
#
loop_
_entity.id
_entity.type
_entity.pdbx_description
1 polymer ?
#
loop_
_entity_poly.entity_id
_entity_poly.type
_entity_poly.pdbx_seq_one_letter_code
_entity_poly.pdbx_strand_id
1 'polypeptide(L)'
;KAVQEIGGHVFIHPGRRPDEVPEVYEPKSPPFKDNVAERLALTVQNSVSHCMVTLLFSDFLDAYPDISLHVANMGGTLPYVIERMDNVTLTRTPDAALPSSKAGRVHVDCSSLGPKSLELAVKVFGADRIVFGTDCPIFSTEQSLNAVATADISDADRQKILTGNAEQLLAAYF
;
A
#
# COMPACT_ATOMS: atom_id res chain seq x y z
N LYS A 1 3.85 -17.22 10.17
CA LYS A 1 4.46 -18.06 11.22
C LYS A 1 5.99 -17.98 11.20
N ALA A 2 6.69 -18.61 10.24
CA ALA A 2 8.17 -18.62 10.21
C ALA A 2 8.81 -17.23 10.31
N VAL A 3 8.28 -16.24 9.57
CA VAL A 3 8.74 -14.84 9.64
C VAL A 3 8.68 -14.30 11.07
N GLN A 4 7.57 -14.48 11.78
CA GLN A 4 7.47 -14.01 13.17
C GLN A 4 8.45 -14.77 14.09
N GLU A 5 8.61 -16.08 13.89
CA GLU A 5 9.53 -16.89 14.70
C GLU A 5 10.99 -16.43 14.58
N ILE A 6 11.39 -15.93 13.40
CA ILE A 6 12.73 -15.37 13.17
C ILE A 6 12.80 -13.85 13.40
N GLY A 7 11.69 -13.21 13.79
CA GLY A 7 11.60 -11.75 13.92
C GLY A 7 11.75 -10.99 12.59
N GLY A 8 11.47 -11.64 11.47
CA GLY A 8 11.68 -11.14 10.10
C GLY A 8 10.72 -10.04 9.65
N HIS A 9 11.08 -9.40 8.54
CA HIS A 9 10.24 -8.45 7.82
C HIS A 9 9.68 -9.06 6.53
N VAL A 10 8.40 -8.81 6.23
CA VAL A 10 7.75 -9.25 5.00
C VAL A 10 7.35 -8.05 4.15
N PHE A 11 7.87 -8.03 2.92
CA PHE A 11 7.39 -7.14 1.87
C PHE A 11 6.38 -7.86 0.96
N ILE A 12 5.20 -7.28 0.80
CA ILE A 12 4.14 -7.77 -0.08
C ILE A 12 4.09 -6.89 -1.33
N HIS A 13 4.52 -7.47 -2.45
CA HIS A 13 4.55 -6.83 -3.76
C HIS A 13 3.39 -7.35 -4.64
N PRO A 14 2.76 -6.50 -5.47
CA PRO A 14 1.78 -6.97 -6.45
C PRO A 14 2.46 -7.88 -7.48
N GLY A 15 1.83 -8.99 -7.81
CA GLY A 15 2.41 -9.89 -8.79
C GLY A 15 1.47 -11.01 -9.11
N ARG A 16 1.80 -11.71 -10.18
CA ARG A 16 1.08 -12.92 -10.54
C ARG A 16 1.38 -14.00 -9.53
N ARG A 17 0.36 -14.75 -9.13
CA ARG A 17 0.60 -15.95 -8.34
C ARG A 17 1.32 -17.00 -9.20
N PRO A 18 2.09 -17.92 -8.59
CA PRO A 18 2.78 -18.97 -9.34
C PRO A 18 1.84 -19.83 -10.20
N ASP A 19 0.59 -20.00 -9.77
CA ASP A 19 -0.47 -20.76 -10.43
C ASP A 19 -1.40 -19.89 -11.31
N GLU A 20 -1.18 -18.58 -11.35
CA GLU A 20 -2.03 -17.66 -12.09
C GLU A 20 -1.73 -17.73 -13.58
N VAL A 21 -2.64 -18.34 -14.33
CA VAL A 21 -2.65 -18.26 -15.80
C VAL A 21 -3.06 -16.82 -16.16
N PRO A 22 -2.30 -16.10 -16.99
CA PRO A 22 -2.71 -14.75 -17.36
C PRO A 22 -3.99 -14.89 -18.16
N GLU A 23 -5.05 -14.19 -17.75
CA GLU A 23 -6.18 -14.02 -18.65
C GLU A 23 -5.65 -13.41 -19.94
N VAL A 24 -5.76 -14.16 -21.04
CA VAL A 24 -5.52 -13.57 -22.35
C VAL A 24 -6.64 -12.57 -22.52
N TYR A 25 -6.32 -11.29 -22.35
CA TYR A 25 -7.21 -10.24 -22.79
C TYR A 25 -7.31 -10.36 -24.31
N GLU A 26 -8.31 -11.10 -24.76
CA GLU A 26 -8.77 -11.07 -26.14
C GLU A 26 -9.80 -9.95 -26.24
N PRO A 27 -9.42 -8.74 -26.67
CA PRO A 27 -10.42 -7.72 -26.95
C PRO A 27 -11.34 -8.28 -28.03
N LYS A 28 -12.58 -8.63 -27.66
CA LYS A 28 -13.66 -8.86 -28.62
C LYS A 28 -13.82 -7.58 -29.40
N SER A 29 -13.15 -7.44 -30.56
CA SER A 29 -13.02 -6.25 -31.40
C SER A 29 -13.94 -5.10 -30.95
N PRO A 30 -13.56 -4.38 -29.88
CA PRO A 30 -14.51 -3.47 -29.25
C PRO A 30 -14.80 -2.34 -30.23
N PRO A 31 -16.00 -1.76 -30.21
CA PRO A 31 -16.33 -0.64 -31.10
C PRO A 31 -15.47 0.61 -30.83
N PHE A 32 -14.63 0.59 -29.78
CA PHE A 32 -13.75 1.68 -29.38
C PHE A 32 -12.35 1.16 -29.06
N LYS A 33 -11.34 2.02 -29.23
CA LYS A 33 -9.96 1.76 -28.79
C LYS A 33 -9.93 1.59 -27.27
N ASP A 34 -9.23 0.56 -26.81
CA ASP A 34 -9.05 0.32 -25.38
C ASP A 34 -7.78 0.98 -24.81
N ASN A 35 -7.82 1.30 -23.50
CA ASN A 35 -6.75 1.95 -22.74
C ASN A 35 -6.10 0.94 -21.79
N VAL A 36 -5.36 -0.02 -22.37
CA VAL A 36 -4.85 -1.21 -21.66
C VAL A 36 -3.90 -0.85 -20.53
N ALA A 37 -3.01 0.14 -20.72
CA ALA A 37 -2.02 0.52 -19.72
C ALA A 37 -2.66 1.13 -18.48
N GLU A 38 -3.63 2.04 -18.66
CA GLU A 38 -4.37 2.70 -17.59
C GLU A 38 -5.24 1.69 -16.83
N ARG A 39 -5.86 0.74 -17.54
CA ARG A 39 -6.57 -0.37 -16.89
C ARG A 39 -5.63 -1.21 -16.05
N LEU A 40 -4.47 -1.60 -16.57
CA LEU A 40 -3.51 -2.41 -15.84
C LEU A 40 -3.02 -1.68 -14.57
N ALA A 41 -2.72 -0.38 -14.68
CA ALA A 41 -2.34 0.44 -13.53
C ALA A 41 -3.42 0.42 -12.44
N LEU A 42 -4.69 0.57 -12.81
CA LEU A 42 -5.81 0.50 -11.87
C LEU A 42 -5.99 -0.92 -11.29
N THR A 43 -5.85 -1.96 -12.11
CA THR A 43 -5.95 -3.36 -11.67
C THR A 43 -4.90 -3.70 -10.61
N VAL A 44 -3.64 -3.29 -10.83
CA VAL A 44 -2.55 -3.48 -9.84
C VAL A 44 -2.92 -2.82 -8.51
N GLN A 45 -3.34 -1.56 -8.57
CA GLN A 45 -3.73 -0.80 -7.37
C GLN A 45 -4.92 -1.45 -6.65
N ASN A 46 -5.90 -1.98 -7.40
CA ASN A 46 -7.04 -2.69 -6.84
C ASN A 46 -6.62 -3.99 -6.13
N SER A 47 -5.76 -4.80 -6.76
CA SER A 47 -5.27 -6.05 -6.16
C SER A 47 -4.53 -5.82 -4.85
N VAL A 48 -3.70 -4.77 -4.77
CA VAL A 48 -3.04 -4.37 -3.52
C VAL A 48 -4.07 -3.97 -2.47
N SER A 49 -5.09 -3.16 -2.81
CA SER A 49 -6.16 -2.80 -1.88
C SER A 49 -6.93 -4.01 -1.33
N HIS A 50 -7.20 -5.03 -2.16
CA HIS A 50 -7.84 -6.27 -1.70
C HIS A 50 -6.96 -7.03 -0.70
N CYS A 51 -5.64 -7.05 -0.92
CA CYS A 51 -4.70 -7.60 0.06
C CYS A 51 -4.79 -6.84 1.39
N MET A 52 -4.80 -5.51 1.34
CA MET A 52 -4.92 -4.67 2.54
C MET A 52 -6.21 -4.93 3.33
N VAL A 53 -7.35 -5.17 2.67
CA VAL A 53 -8.60 -5.55 3.36
C VAL A 53 -8.41 -6.82 4.19
N THR A 54 -7.72 -7.82 3.64
CA THR A 54 -7.41 -9.06 4.38
C THR A 54 -6.48 -8.77 5.55
N LEU A 55 -5.39 -8.04 5.33
CA LEU A 55 -4.38 -7.79 6.35
C LEU A 55 -4.90 -6.92 7.51
N LEU A 56 -5.69 -5.89 7.21
CA LEU A 56 -6.10 -4.89 8.18
C LEU A 56 -7.49 -5.12 8.77
N PHE A 57 -8.42 -5.69 7.99
CA PHE A 57 -9.84 -5.73 8.35
C PHE A 57 -10.37 -7.15 8.61
N SER A 58 -9.50 -8.16 8.62
CA SER A 58 -9.80 -9.50 9.12
C SER A 58 -8.98 -9.85 10.37
N ASP A 59 -9.21 -11.03 10.92
CA ASP A 59 -8.45 -11.63 12.03
C ASP A 59 -7.15 -12.32 11.55
N PHE A 60 -6.82 -12.25 10.26
CA PHE A 60 -5.66 -12.95 9.69
C PHE A 60 -4.34 -12.66 10.41
N LEU A 61 -4.10 -11.40 10.77
CA LEU A 61 -2.88 -10.99 11.48
C LEU A 61 -2.97 -11.20 13.01
N ASP A 62 -4.12 -11.58 13.57
CA ASP A 62 -4.25 -11.82 15.01
C ASP A 62 -3.46 -13.07 15.44
N ALA A 63 -3.23 -14.02 14.52
CA ALA A 63 -2.31 -15.14 14.73
C ALA A 63 -0.82 -14.72 14.72
N TYR A 64 -0.52 -13.50 14.28
CA TYR A 64 0.84 -12.98 14.09
C TYR A 64 1.00 -11.55 14.66
N PRO A 65 0.80 -11.35 15.98
CA PRO A 65 0.75 -10.01 16.57
C PRO A 65 2.06 -9.20 16.47
N ASP A 66 3.19 -9.88 16.31
CA ASP A 66 4.52 -9.26 16.29
C ASP A 66 5.12 -9.23 14.87
N ILE A 67 4.36 -9.59 13.84
CA ILE A 67 4.87 -9.62 12.47
C ILE A 67 5.16 -8.20 11.97
N SER A 68 6.35 -8.01 11.40
CA SER A 68 6.71 -6.79 10.69
C SER A 68 6.37 -6.92 9.21
N LEU A 69 5.51 -6.02 8.70
CA LEU A 69 4.96 -6.12 7.35
C LEU A 69 4.98 -4.77 6.63
N HIS A 70 5.29 -4.82 5.34
CA HIS A 70 5.31 -3.70 4.40
C HIS A 70 4.55 -4.09 3.13
N VAL A 71 3.60 -3.27 2.69
CA VAL A 71 2.85 -3.46 1.45
C VAL A 71 3.24 -2.42 0.40
N ALA A 72 3.43 -2.86 -0.83
CA ALA A 72 3.82 -1.98 -1.92
C ALA A 72 2.77 -0.92 -2.28
N ASN A 73 3.19 0.12 -3.00
CA ASN A 73 2.32 1.02 -3.74
C ASN A 73 1.30 1.74 -2.83
N MET A 74 1.74 2.27 -1.69
CA MET A 74 0.89 2.97 -0.71
C MET A 74 -0.36 2.18 -0.25
N GLY A 75 -0.29 0.84 -0.29
CA GLY A 75 -1.45 0.02 0.05
C GLY A 75 -2.57 0.07 -1.00
N GLY A 76 -2.24 0.40 -2.24
CA GLY A 76 -3.18 0.44 -3.35
C GLY A 76 -4.03 1.72 -3.37
N THR A 77 -5.27 1.58 -3.83
CA THR A 77 -6.30 2.61 -3.74
C THR A 77 -6.89 2.80 -2.34
N LEU A 78 -6.48 2.02 -1.33
CA LEU A 78 -7.09 2.04 0.01
C LEU A 78 -7.20 3.45 0.62
N PRO A 79 -6.15 4.32 0.62
CA PRO A 79 -6.25 5.64 1.22
C PRO A 79 -7.37 6.50 0.63
N TYR A 80 -7.67 6.30 -0.66
CA TYR A 80 -8.72 7.05 -1.35
C TYR A 80 -10.13 6.59 -0.99
N VAL A 81 -10.30 5.34 -0.55
CA VAL A 81 -11.63 4.74 -0.33
C VAL A 81 -11.90 4.40 1.14
N ILE A 82 -10.97 4.65 2.05
CA ILE A 82 -11.10 4.26 3.47
C ILE A 82 -12.33 4.89 4.14
N GLU A 83 -12.62 6.16 3.87
CA GLU A 83 -13.80 6.85 4.43
C GLU A 83 -15.11 6.24 3.91
N ARG A 84 -15.12 5.77 2.66
CA ARG A 84 -16.27 5.03 2.11
C ARG A 84 -16.46 3.72 2.85
N MET A 85 -15.38 3.01 3.17
CA MET A 85 -15.43 1.75 3.94
C MET A 85 -15.93 1.99 5.37
N ASP A 86 -15.52 3.08 6.02
CA ASP A 86 -16.05 3.49 7.33
C ASP A 86 -17.57 3.72 7.26
N ASN A 87 -18.05 4.47 6.26
CA ASN A 87 -19.48 4.72 6.08
C ASN A 87 -20.29 3.45 5.80
N VAL A 88 -19.73 2.49 5.04
CA VAL A 88 -20.35 1.18 4.84
C VAL A 88 -20.43 0.42 6.17
N THR A 89 -19.37 0.44 6.97
CA THR A 89 -19.31 -0.20 8.30
C THR A 89 -20.37 0.39 9.23
N LEU A 90 -20.44 1.72 9.34
CA LEU A 90 -21.44 2.43 10.15
C LEU A 90 -22.89 2.09 9.74
N THR A 91 -23.12 1.82 8.45
CA THR A 91 -24.45 1.50 7.92
C THR A 91 -24.83 0.03 8.08
N ARG A 92 -23.87 -0.89 7.95
CA ARG A 92 -24.13 -2.33 7.83
C ARG A 92 -23.80 -3.12 9.09
N THR A 93 -22.84 -2.65 9.87
CA THR A 93 -22.30 -3.30 11.08
C THR A 93 -21.83 -2.22 12.07
N PRO A 94 -22.74 -1.42 12.64
CA PRO A 94 -22.41 -0.21 13.41
C PRO A 94 -21.58 -0.48 14.67
N ASP A 95 -21.63 -1.70 15.23
CA ASP A 95 -20.85 -2.09 16.41
C ASP A 95 -19.41 -2.52 16.08
N ALA A 96 -19.07 -2.65 14.79
CA ALA A 96 -17.71 -3.00 14.37
C ALA A 96 -16.79 -1.78 14.39
N ALA A 97 -15.51 -2.00 14.72
CA ALA A 97 -14.49 -0.95 14.63
C ALA A 97 -14.34 -0.44 13.19
N LEU A 98 -14.16 0.88 13.04
CA LEU A 98 -13.98 1.52 11.74
C LEU A 98 -12.72 1.02 11.03
N PRO A 99 -12.78 0.67 9.75
CA PRO A 99 -11.61 0.36 8.92
C PRO A 99 -10.45 1.34 9.10
N SER A 100 -10.70 2.65 9.08
CA SER A 100 -9.66 3.67 9.27
C SER A 100 -8.86 3.50 10.56
N SER A 101 -9.50 3.08 11.66
CA SER A 101 -8.83 2.87 12.95
C SER A 101 -7.80 1.73 12.94
N LYS A 102 -7.85 0.85 11.93
CA LYS A 102 -6.95 -0.31 11.80
C LYS A 102 -5.81 -0.08 10.81
N ALA A 103 -5.77 1.05 10.10
CA ALA A 103 -4.83 1.30 9.01
C ALA A 103 -3.34 1.31 9.44
N GLY A 104 -3.05 1.60 10.71
CA GLY A 104 -1.68 1.75 11.22
C GLY A 104 -0.93 0.45 11.57
N ARG A 105 -1.45 -0.73 11.21
CA ARG A 105 -0.82 -2.04 11.51
C ARG A 105 0.29 -2.45 10.54
N VAL A 106 0.39 -1.83 9.37
CA VAL A 106 1.37 -2.18 8.33
C VAL A 106 2.17 -0.96 7.91
N HIS A 107 3.37 -1.18 7.38
CA HIS A 107 4.08 -0.16 6.62
C HIS A 107 3.63 -0.19 5.16
N VAL A 108 3.76 0.93 4.47
CA VAL A 108 3.61 1.02 3.01
C VAL A 108 4.79 1.78 2.41
N ASP A 109 5.11 1.58 1.14
CA ASP A 109 6.04 2.48 0.45
C ASP A 109 5.34 3.57 -0.35
N CYS A 110 6.09 4.63 -0.69
CA CYS A 110 5.61 5.75 -1.51
C CYS A 110 5.65 5.50 -3.04
N SER A 111 5.77 4.25 -3.51
CA SER A 111 5.99 3.92 -4.94
C SER A 111 4.76 4.12 -5.84
N SER A 112 3.82 5.02 -5.51
CA SER A 112 2.73 5.43 -6.42
C SER A 112 2.89 6.86 -6.97
N LEU A 113 4.12 7.38 -6.90
CA LEU A 113 4.69 8.39 -7.82
C LEU A 113 4.06 9.80 -7.83
N GLY A 114 3.14 10.11 -6.92
CA GLY A 114 2.44 11.40 -6.88
C GLY A 114 2.49 12.07 -5.51
N PRO A 115 2.73 13.40 -5.43
CA PRO A 115 2.72 14.12 -4.15
C PRO A 115 1.33 14.08 -3.49
N LYS A 116 0.25 14.24 -4.26
CA LYS A 116 -1.14 14.23 -3.73
C LYS A 116 -1.56 12.87 -3.16
N SER A 117 -1.15 11.78 -3.81
CA SER A 117 -1.42 10.44 -3.31
C SER A 117 -0.60 10.17 -2.04
N LEU A 118 0.64 10.64 -1.98
CA LEU A 118 1.46 10.58 -0.77
C LEU A 118 0.86 11.39 0.39
N GLU A 119 0.41 12.62 0.16
CA GLU A 119 -0.27 13.44 1.17
C GLU A 119 -1.49 12.73 1.76
N LEU A 120 -2.29 12.08 0.91
CA LEU A 120 -3.44 11.30 1.35
C LEU A 120 -3.02 10.06 2.14
N ALA A 121 -1.99 9.35 1.70
CA ALA A 121 -1.44 8.22 2.43
C ALA A 121 -0.93 8.64 3.82
N VAL A 122 -0.25 9.79 3.94
CA VAL A 122 0.17 10.34 5.23
C VAL A 122 -1.02 10.61 6.14
N LYS A 123 -2.12 11.16 5.61
CA LYS A 123 -3.35 11.39 6.39
C LYS A 123 -4.02 10.11 6.88
N VAL A 124 -3.91 9.01 6.12
CA VAL A 124 -4.58 7.73 6.44
C VAL A 124 -3.72 6.82 7.30
N PHE A 125 -2.44 6.65 6.98
CA PHE A 125 -1.54 5.72 7.67
C PHE A 125 -0.67 6.40 8.73
N GLY A 126 -0.48 7.71 8.64
CA GLY A 126 0.56 8.43 9.37
C GLY A 126 1.93 8.30 8.69
N ALA A 127 2.73 9.36 8.76
CA ALA A 127 4.05 9.39 8.13
C ALA A 127 5.00 8.31 8.68
N ASP A 128 4.85 7.90 9.94
CA ASP A 128 5.66 6.85 10.59
C ASP A 128 5.46 5.46 9.96
N ARG A 129 4.41 5.29 9.15
CA ARG A 129 4.10 4.02 8.47
C ARG A 129 4.48 4.02 6.99
N ILE A 130 5.13 5.06 6.50
CA ILE A 130 5.46 5.18 5.07
C ILE A 130 6.98 5.16 4.89
N VAL A 131 7.50 4.20 4.13
CA VAL A 131 8.91 4.13 3.76
C VAL A 131 9.14 4.61 2.33
N PHE A 132 10.35 5.07 2.02
CA PHE A 132 10.70 5.42 0.66
C PHE A 132 10.75 4.19 -0.24
N GLY A 133 10.11 4.26 -1.40
CA GLY A 133 10.14 3.24 -2.43
C GLY A 133 10.07 3.87 -3.82
N THR A 134 10.64 3.18 -4.81
CA THR A 134 10.83 3.72 -6.16
C THR A 134 10.20 2.88 -7.27
N ASP A 135 9.96 1.60 -7.00
CA ASP A 135 9.60 0.60 -8.02
C ASP A 135 10.55 0.62 -9.24
N CYS A 136 11.82 0.94 -8.99
CA CYS A 136 12.90 0.88 -9.98
C CYS A 136 13.19 -0.60 -10.32
N PRO A 137 13.34 -0.97 -11.61
CA PRO A 137 13.55 -0.11 -12.78
C PRO A 137 12.30 0.22 -13.60
N ILE A 138 11.09 -0.09 -13.13
CA ILE A 138 9.85 0.20 -13.86
C ILE A 138 9.65 1.72 -13.95
N PHE A 139 9.90 2.41 -12.84
CA PHE A 139 9.87 3.87 -12.75
C PHE A 139 11.23 4.44 -12.35
N SER A 140 11.45 5.72 -12.62
CA SER A 140 12.71 6.36 -12.23
C SER A 140 12.70 6.73 -10.75
N THR A 141 13.85 6.58 -10.10
CA THR A 141 14.04 7.04 -8.71
C THR A 141 13.74 8.53 -8.56
N GLU A 142 14.04 9.34 -9.58
CA GLU A 142 13.75 10.78 -9.60
C GLU A 142 12.26 11.10 -9.46
N GLN A 143 11.37 10.31 -10.06
CA GLN A 143 9.92 10.52 -9.93
C GLN A 143 9.47 10.39 -8.47
N SER A 144 9.98 9.38 -7.77
CA SER A 144 9.65 9.15 -6.35
C SER A 144 10.27 10.21 -5.44
N LEU A 145 11.52 10.61 -5.70
CA LEU A 145 12.15 11.73 -4.99
C LEU A 145 11.38 13.03 -5.18
N ASN A 146 10.95 13.34 -6.41
CA ASN A 146 10.18 14.53 -6.71
C ASN A 146 8.79 14.48 -6.05
N ALA A 147 8.11 13.33 -6.05
CA ALA A 147 6.83 13.17 -5.35
C ALA A 147 6.98 13.45 -3.85
N VAL A 148 8.02 12.90 -3.21
CA VAL A 148 8.30 13.17 -1.80
C VAL A 148 8.71 14.62 -1.57
N ALA A 149 9.49 15.24 -2.46
CA ALA A 149 9.96 16.62 -2.30
C ALA A 149 8.85 17.66 -2.48
N THR A 150 7.86 17.38 -3.32
CA THR A 150 6.78 18.32 -3.68
C THR A 150 5.48 18.10 -2.93
N ALA A 151 5.39 17.04 -2.11
CA ALA A 151 4.24 16.79 -1.24
C ALA A 151 4.09 17.88 -0.16
N ASP A 152 2.86 18.31 0.06
CA ASP A 152 2.45 19.23 1.14
C ASP A 152 2.37 18.48 2.48
N ILE A 153 3.55 18.15 3.00
CA ILE A 153 3.79 17.48 4.28
C ILE A 153 4.89 18.21 5.05
N SER A 154 4.95 18.00 6.36
CA SER A 154 6.00 18.62 7.17
C SER A 154 7.39 18.10 6.79
N ASP A 155 8.44 18.90 7.00
CA ASP A 155 9.82 18.46 6.76
C ASP A 155 10.21 17.27 7.65
N ALA A 156 9.64 17.20 8.86
CA ALA A 156 9.81 16.05 9.75
C ALA A 156 9.23 14.77 9.13
N ASP A 157 8.01 14.82 8.59
CA ASP A 157 7.37 13.68 7.92
C ASP A 157 8.14 13.30 6.64
N ARG A 158 8.61 14.29 5.89
CA ARG A 158 9.44 14.08 4.70
C ARG A 158 10.72 13.30 5.05
N GLN A 159 11.40 13.68 6.13
CA GLN A 159 12.63 13.00 6.58
C GLN A 159 12.36 11.56 7.05
N LYS A 160 11.26 11.34 7.79
CA LYS A 160 10.81 10.01 8.19
C LYS A 160 10.64 9.10 6.98
N ILE A 161 9.93 9.59 5.96
CA ILE A 161 9.66 8.82 4.73
C ILE A 161 10.95 8.53 3.97
N LEU A 162 11.80 9.54 3.75
CA LEU A 162 13.02 9.39 2.95
C LEU A 162 14.02 8.38 3.53
N THR A 163 14.18 8.36 4.85
CA THR A 163 15.25 7.58 5.51
C THR A 163 14.84 7.02 6.87
N GLY A 164 14.28 7.84 7.76
CA GLY A 164 14.15 7.49 9.18
C GLY A 164 13.34 6.23 9.46
N ASN A 165 12.22 6.03 8.76
CA ASN A 165 11.39 4.85 8.95
C ASN A 165 12.08 3.58 8.46
N ALA A 166 12.80 3.65 7.34
CA ALA A 166 13.56 2.53 6.82
C ALA A 166 14.74 2.18 7.73
N GLU A 167 15.45 3.19 8.25
CA GLU A 167 16.52 3.01 9.24
C GLU A 167 15.99 2.32 10.51
N GLN A 168 14.87 2.79 11.05
CA GLN A 168 14.25 2.19 12.23
C GLN A 168 13.80 0.75 11.98
N LEU A 169 13.20 0.48 10.82
CA LEU A 169 12.77 -0.87 10.44
C LEU A 169 13.96 -1.82 10.32
N LEU A 170 15.03 -1.37 9.68
CA LEU A 170 16.22 -2.19 9.43
C LEU A 170 17.11 -2.37 10.65
N ALA A 171 17.09 -1.44 11.60
CA ALA A 171 17.83 -1.53 12.86
C ALA A 171 17.46 -2.76 13.71
N ALA A 172 16.30 -3.38 13.47
CA ALA A 172 15.92 -4.63 14.14
C ALA A 172 16.73 -5.86 13.66
N TYR A 173 17.52 -5.73 12.60
CA TYR A 173 18.22 -6.83 11.93
C TYR A 173 19.76 -6.74 11.95
N PHE A 174 20.31 -5.71 12.58
CA PHE A 174 21.74 -5.44 12.68
C PHE A 174 22.14 -5.22 14.15
#